data_AF-A0A0D6L3F5-F1
#
_entry.id   AF-A0A0D6L3F5-F1
#
_cell.length_a   1.000
_cell.length_b   1.000
_cell.length_c   1.000
_cell.angle_alpha   90.00
_cell.angle_beta   90.00
_cell.angle_gamma   90.00
#
_symmetry.space_group_name_H-M   'P 1'
#
loop_
_entity.id
_entity.type
_entity.pdbx_description
1 polymer ?
#
loop_
_entity_poly.entity_id
_entity_poly.type
_entity_poly.pdbx_seq_one_letter_code
_entity_poly.pdbx_strand_id
1 'polypeptide(L)'
;MRSDEESVLANFEQYGIQRHYLCGLLADASWHDLWARPLFDAIVTDPPYGIREKGRKIGKKPRKDHWTLPSSEHQCHFPEKQPYALEKTFTDLCDLAAKILLMGAKLSFWFPVVLER
;
A
#
# COMPACT_ATOMS: atom_id res chain seq x y z
N MET A 1 18.14 9.03 -11.04
CA MET A 1 18.06 8.52 -9.65
C MET A 1 17.55 9.68 -8.82
N ARG A 2 16.54 9.46 -7.97
CA ARG A 2 16.01 10.54 -7.11
C ARG A 2 17.12 11.05 -6.18
N SER A 3 17.17 12.35 -5.89
CA SER A 3 18.17 12.89 -4.94
C SER A 3 17.82 12.48 -3.51
N ASP A 4 18.79 12.53 -2.59
CA ASP A 4 18.53 12.23 -1.16
C ASP A 4 17.52 13.20 -0.55
N GLU A 5 17.40 14.40 -1.13
CA GLU A 5 16.39 15.40 -0.77
C GLU A 5 14.97 15.06 -1.28
N GLU A 6 14.82 14.12 -2.22
CA GLU A 6 13.52 13.66 -2.74
C GLU A 6 12.94 12.49 -1.92
N SER A 7 12.83 12.69 -0.60
CA SER A 7 12.28 11.70 0.32
C SER A 7 11.11 12.23 1.15
N VAL A 8 10.30 11.32 1.70
CA VAL A 8 9.23 11.71 2.64
C VAL A 8 9.83 12.40 3.87
N LEU A 9 10.95 11.88 4.39
CA LEU A 9 11.64 12.48 5.54
C LEU A 9 12.08 13.93 5.24
N ALA A 10 12.65 14.19 4.07
CA ALA A 10 13.07 15.54 3.67
C ALA A 10 11.92 16.54 3.70
N ASN A 11 10.69 16.13 3.33
CA ASN A 11 9.50 16.98 3.49
C ASN A 11 9.25 17.33 4.96
N PHE A 12 9.32 16.35 5.87
CA PHE A 12 9.11 16.61 7.31
C PHE A 12 10.20 17.51 7.91
N GLU A 13 11.45 17.37 7.46
CA GLU A 13 12.58 18.23 7.85
C GLU A 13 12.38 19.66 7.34
N GLN A 14 11.97 19.83 6.08
CA GLN A 14 11.66 21.14 5.49
C GLN A 14 10.60 21.90 6.30
N TYR A 15 9.59 21.20 6.81
CA TYR A 15 8.54 21.81 7.65
C TYR A 15 8.89 21.88 9.14
N GLY A 16 10.07 21.40 9.57
CA GLY A 16 10.49 21.42 10.99
C GLY A 16 9.67 20.50 11.91
N ILE A 17 9.08 19.45 11.36
CA ILE A 17 8.19 18.51 12.06
C ILE A 17 8.70 17.07 12.07
N GLN A 18 10.00 16.86 11.78
CA GLN A 18 10.67 15.55 11.72
C GLN A 18 10.50 14.70 12.98
N ARG A 19 10.30 15.31 14.15
CA ARG A 19 10.00 14.59 15.40
C ARG A 19 8.72 13.74 15.36
N HIS A 20 7.81 14.02 14.41
CA HIS A 20 6.57 13.26 14.21
C HIS A 20 6.72 12.18 13.12
N TYR A 21 7.87 12.10 12.46
CA TYR A 21 8.16 11.05 11.49
C TYR A 21 8.81 9.86 12.20
N LEU A 22 8.18 8.69 12.10
CA LEU A 22 8.74 7.45 12.65
C LEU A 22 9.65 6.78 11.62
N CYS A 23 9.08 6.33 10.49
CA CYS A 23 9.80 5.66 9.43
C CYS A 23 8.95 5.55 8.16
N GLY A 24 9.62 5.13 7.07
CA GLY A 24 8.99 4.67 5.83
C GLY A 24 8.99 3.14 5.79
N LEU A 25 7.87 2.56 5.38
CA LEU A 25 7.70 1.11 5.30
C LEU A 25 7.20 0.74 3.90
N LEU A 26 7.94 -0.12 3.22
CA LEU A 26 7.49 -0.73 1.97
C LEU A 26 6.83 -2.08 2.28
N ALA A 27 5.51 -2.11 2.24
CA ALA A 27 4.72 -3.31 2.51
C ALA A 27 3.48 -3.36 1.61
N ASP A 28 2.92 -4.56 1.47
CA ASP A 28 1.60 -4.72 0.87
C ASP A 28 0.53 -4.48 1.94
N ALA A 29 -0.28 -3.44 1.78
CA ALA A 29 -1.34 -3.10 2.73
C ALA A 29 -2.43 -4.19 2.86
N SER A 30 -2.56 -5.07 1.86
CA SER A 30 -3.46 -6.23 1.93
C SER A 30 -2.87 -7.42 2.70
N TRP A 31 -1.61 -7.32 3.15
CA TRP A 31 -0.97 -8.35 3.93
C TRP A 31 -1.02 -8.01 5.42
N HIS A 32 -2.13 -8.39 6.05
CA HIS A 32 -2.49 -7.96 7.39
C HIS A 32 -1.60 -8.49 8.53
N ASP A 33 -0.83 -9.55 8.30
CA ASP A 33 -0.01 -10.20 9.32
C ASP A 33 1.28 -9.43 9.64
N LEU A 34 1.52 -8.30 8.97
CA LEU A 34 2.63 -7.41 9.31
C LEU A 34 2.51 -6.85 10.73
N TRP A 35 1.27 -6.72 11.24
CA TRP A 35 0.97 -6.14 12.54
C TRP A 35 0.32 -7.18 13.45
N ALA A 36 0.95 -7.44 14.59
CA ALA A 36 0.49 -8.49 15.51
C ALA A 36 -0.54 -8.00 16.56
N ARG A 37 -0.85 -6.70 16.60
CA ARG A 37 -1.75 -6.10 17.60
C ARG A 37 -2.23 -4.71 17.17
N PRO A 38 -3.37 -4.23 17.72
CA PRO A 38 -3.76 -2.83 17.65
C PRO A 38 -2.65 -1.91 18.20
N LEU A 39 -2.32 -0.87 17.44
CA LEU A 39 -1.23 0.05 17.76
C LEU A 39 -1.56 1.51 17.45
N PHE A 40 -2.43 1.77 16.47
CA PHE A 40 -2.61 3.11 15.91
C PHE A 40 -3.95 3.74 16.32
N ASP A 41 -3.93 5.05 16.62
CA ASP A 41 -5.13 5.86 16.87
C ASP A 41 -5.80 6.37 15.59
N ALA A 42 -5.06 6.37 14.48
CA ALA A 42 -5.57 6.78 13.19
C ALA A 42 -4.82 6.13 12.03
N ILE A 43 -5.55 5.91 10.94
CA ILE A 43 -5.01 5.64 9.61
C ILE A 43 -5.53 6.72 8.67
N VAL A 44 -4.63 7.34 7.92
CA VAL A 44 -4.95 8.28 6.85
C VAL A 44 -4.40 7.71 5.56
N THR A 45 -5.27 7.53 4.56
CA THR A 45 -4.89 6.91 3.30
C THR A 45 -5.31 7.71 2.07
N ASP A 46 -4.41 7.75 1.10
CA ASP A 46 -4.61 8.26 -0.25
C ASP A 46 -4.25 7.16 -1.26
N PRO A 47 -5.09 6.12 -1.44
CA PRO A 47 -4.72 4.95 -2.25
C PRO A 47 -4.74 5.22 -3.76
N PRO A 48 -4.17 4.30 -4.56
CA PRO A 48 -4.19 4.40 -6.01
C PRO A 48 -5.63 4.20 -6.56
N TYR A 49 -6.24 5.30 -6.95
CA TYR A 49 -7.60 5.38 -7.49
C TYR A 49 -7.82 4.88 -8.92
N GLY A 50 -6.79 4.34 -9.56
CA GLY A 50 -6.86 3.93 -10.97
C GLY A 50 -6.84 5.07 -11.99
N ILE A 51 -7.00 6.34 -11.55
CA ILE A 51 -6.94 7.52 -12.43
C ILE A 51 -5.49 7.90 -12.74
N ARG A 52 -4.68 8.15 -11.70
CA ARG A 52 -3.26 8.52 -11.84
C ARG A 52 -2.36 7.30 -11.86
N GLU A 53 -2.62 6.34 -11.00
CA GLU A 53 -1.84 5.12 -10.86
C GLU A 53 -2.76 3.91 -10.73
N LYS A 54 -2.38 2.81 -11.39
CA LYS A 54 -3.14 1.57 -11.33
C LYS A 54 -2.83 0.85 -10.01
N GLY A 55 -3.87 0.50 -9.25
CA GLY A 55 -3.72 -0.31 -8.04
C GLY A 55 -2.99 -1.63 -8.31
N ARG A 56 -2.04 -1.97 -7.45
CA ARG A 56 -1.29 -3.24 -7.48
C ARG A 56 -1.16 -3.81 -6.07
N LYS A 57 -1.26 -5.12 -5.97
CA LYS A 57 -0.94 -5.90 -4.77
C LYS A 57 -0.06 -7.09 -5.15
N ILE A 58 0.61 -7.67 -4.17
CA ILE A 58 1.31 -8.93 -4.32
C ILE A 58 0.29 -10.01 -4.68
N GLY A 59 0.67 -10.86 -5.63
CA GLY A 59 -0.13 -11.99 -6.04
C GLY A 59 0.30 -12.53 -7.40
N LYS A 60 -0.28 -13.68 -7.74
CA LYS A 60 0.10 -14.41 -8.95
C LYS A 60 -0.54 -13.76 -10.18
N LYS A 61 0.26 -13.50 -11.21
CA LYS A 61 -0.27 -13.15 -12.53
C LYS A 61 -0.79 -14.42 -13.22
N PRO A 62 -1.89 -14.35 -13.99
CA PRO A 62 -2.24 -15.43 -14.89
C PRO A 62 -1.10 -15.62 -15.90
N ARG A 63 -0.52 -16.82 -15.93
CA ARG A 63 0.56 -17.16 -16.87
C ARG A 63 0.01 -17.11 -18.28
N LYS A 64 0.67 -16.38 -19.18
CA LYS A 64 0.40 -16.47 -20.61
C LYS A 64 1.22 -17.62 -21.20
N ASP A 65 0.72 -18.28 -22.23
CA ASP A 65 1.32 -19.48 -22.84
C ASP A 65 2.77 -19.31 -23.33
N HIS A 66 3.24 -18.06 -23.48
CA HIS A 66 4.57 -17.68 -23.92
C HIS A 66 5.50 -17.21 -22.77
N TRP A 67 5.04 -17.24 -21.51
CA TRP A 67 5.92 -16.98 -20.37
C TRP A 67 6.79 -18.21 -20.14
N THR A 68 8.10 -18.00 -20.19
CA THR A 68 9.15 -19.02 -20.14
C THR A 68 8.84 -20.13 -19.14
N LEU A 69 9.02 -21.37 -19.59
CA LEU A 69 9.05 -22.58 -18.75
C LEU A 69 9.89 -22.31 -17.50
N PRO A 70 9.58 -22.93 -16.35
CA PRO A 70 10.30 -22.70 -15.11
C PRO A 70 11.78 -23.01 -15.33
N SER A 71 12.61 -21.99 -15.59
CA SER A 71 14.04 -22.19 -15.49
C SER A 71 14.32 -22.32 -14.00
N SER A 72 14.89 -23.45 -13.62
CA SER A 72 15.45 -23.73 -12.30
C SER A 72 16.61 -22.79 -11.93
N GLU A 73 16.82 -21.69 -12.67
CA GLU A 73 17.99 -20.83 -12.64
C GLU A 73 17.74 -19.43 -12.08
N HIS A 74 16.52 -19.12 -11.64
CA HIS A 74 16.28 -17.87 -10.92
C HIS A 74 16.72 -18.04 -9.46
N GLN A 75 17.96 -17.66 -9.14
CA GLN A 75 18.49 -17.67 -7.77
C GLN A 75 17.68 -16.82 -6.78
N CYS A 76 16.91 -15.83 -7.27
CA CYS A 76 16.04 -14.98 -6.47
C CYS A 76 14.66 -14.86 -7.14
N HIS A 77 13.60 -15.22 -6.41
CA HIS A 77 12.23 -15.07 -6.86
C HIS A 77 11.58 -13.85 -6.20
N PHE A 78 11.35 -12.79 -6.97
CA PHE A 78 10.60 -11.63 -6.51
C PHE A 78 9.08 -11.91 -6.59
N PRO A 79 8.29 -11.52 -5.57
CA PRO A 79 6.85 -11.71 -5.61
C PRO A 79 6.23 -10.96 -6.79
N GLU A 80 5.34 -11.65 -7.51
CA GLU A 80 4.60 -11.07 -8.61
C GLU A 80 3.57 -10.04 -8.11
N LYS A 81 3.19 -9.10 -8.99
CA LYS A 81 2.15 -8.09 -8.74
C LYS A 81 0.93 -8.37 -9.60
N GLN A 82 -0.25 -8.36 -9.02
CA GLN A 82 -1.53 -8.47 -9.73
C GLN A 82 -2.30 -7.15 -9.72
N PRO A 83 -3.26 -6.94 -10.63
CA PRO A 83 -4.19 -5.82 -10.56
C PRO A 83 -4.92 -5.78 -9.22
N TYR A 84 -5.13 -4.58 -8.69
CA TYR A 84 -5.82 -4.36 -7.43
C TYR A 84 -6.95 -3.36 -7.67
N ALA A 85 -8.20 -3.86 -7.59
CA ALA A 85 -9.38 -3.05 -7.78
C ALA A 85 -9.56 -2.06 -6.61
N LEU A 86 -10.16 -0.90 -6.87
CA LEU A 86 -10.33 0.14 -5.86
C LEU A 86 -11.24 -0.34 -4.72
N GLU A 87 -12.33 -1.03 -5.06
CA GLU A 87 -13.27 -1.59 -4.09
C GLU A 87 -12.57 -2.60 -3.18
N LYS A 88 -11.75 -3.47 -3.78
CA LYS A 88 -10.96 -4.45 -3.03
C LYS A 88 -9.87 -3.79 -2.19
N THR A 89 -9.29 -2.68 -2.68
CA THR A 89 -8.33 -1.86 -1.91
C THR A 89 -8.98 -1.27 -0.68
N PHE A 90 -10.19 -0.75 -0.82
CA PHE A 90 -10.98 -0.22 0.29
C PHE A 90 -11.32 -1.31 1.32
N THR A 91 -11.85 -2.46 0.88
CA THR A 91 -12.21 -3.54 1.81
C THR A 91 -11.01 -4.12 2.54
N ASP A 92 -9.90 -4.38 1.83
CA ASP A 92 -8.67 -4.90 2.45
C ASP A 92 -8.08 -3.90 3.46
N LEU A 93 -8.26 -2.59 3.24
CA LEU A 93 -7.90 -1.54 4.20
C LEU A 93 -8.82 -1.54 5.43
N CYS A 94 -10.13 -1.72 5.26
CA CYS A 94 -11.05 -1.88 6.39
C CYS A 94 -10.65 -3.09 7.25
N ASP A 95 -10.29 -4.20 6.62
CA ASP A 95 -9.81 -5.40 7.31
C ASP A 95 -8.49 -5.14 8.05
N LEU A 96 -7.57 -4.38 7.44
CA LEU A 96 -6.34 -3.95 8.10
C LEU A 96 -6.66 -3.08 9.31
N ALA A 97 -7.51 -2.06 9.14
CA ALA A 97 -7.89 -1.13 10.18
C ALA A 97 -8.51 -1.84 11.38
N ALA A 98 -9.39 -2.82 11.15
CA ALA A 98 -9.99 -3.63 12.21
C ALA A 98 -8.96 -4.39 13.06
N LYS A 99 -7.78 -4.72 12.51
CA LYS A 99 -6.69 -5.42 13.22
C LYS A 99 -5.73 -4.48 13.93
N ILE A 100 -5.46 -3.30 13.37
CA ILE A 100 -4.35 -2.44 13.81
C ILE A 100 -4.79 -1.15 14.51
N LEU A 101 -6.06 -0.76 14.36
CA LEU A 101 -6.60 0.41 15.05
C LEU A 101 -7.07 0.07 16.47
N LEU A 102 -6.83 0.99 17.39
CA LEU A 102 -7.39 0.92 18.74
C LEU A 102 -8.92 1.12 18.71
N MET A 103 -9.61 0.67 19.76
CA MET A 103 -11.04 0.94 19.89
C MET A 103 -11.30 2.46 19.98
N GLY A 104 -12.21 2.97 19.14
CA GLY A 104 -12.52 4.40 19.05
C GLY A 104 -11.58 5.22 18.14
N ALA A 105 -10.56 4.58 17.57
CA ALA A 105 -9.67 5.17 16.58
C ALA A 105 -10.38 5.51 15.25
N LYS A 106 -9.68 6.22 14.37
CA LYS A 106 -10.26 6.75 13.12
C LYS A 106 -9.58 6.18 11.87
N LEU A 107 -10.39 5.81 10.89
CA LEU A 107 -9.94 5.49 9.53
C LEU A 107 -10.39 6.60 8.58
N SER A 108 -9.46 7.18 7.82
CA SER A 108 -9.75 8.10 6.72
C SER A 108 -9.28 7.51 5.41
N PHE A 109 -10.21 7.46 4.45
CA PHE A 109 -10.00 6.99 3.09
C PHE A 109 -10.66 7.97 2.14
N TRP A 110 -9.89 8.47 1.18
CA TRP A 110 -10.44 9.29 0.13
C TRP A 110 -10.98 8.36 -0.97
N PHE A 111 -12.30 8.35 -1.22
CA PHE A 111 -12.91 7.48 -2.24
C PHE A 111 -13.37 8.32 -3.44
N PRO A 112 -12.78 8.16 -4.63
CA PRO A 112 -13.19 8.88 -5.83
C PRO A 112 -14.53 8.36 -6.33
N VAL A 113 -15.49 9.27 -6.54
CA VAL A 113 -16.80 8.93 -7.11
C VAL A 113 -17.01 9.78 -8.35
N VAL A 114 -17.42 9.15 -9.46
CA VAL A 114 -17.89 9.87 -10.64
C VAL A 114 -19.37 10.19 -10.41
N LEU A 115 -19.71 11.48 -10.42
CA LEU A 115 -21.10 11.91 -10.37
C LEU A 115 -21.68 11.78 -11.78
N GLU A 116 -22.61 10.85 -12.00
CA GLU A 116 -23.43 10.82 -13.21
C GLU A 116 -24.37 12.05 -13.19
N ARG A 117 -24.41 12.79 -14.29
CA ARG A 117 -25.31 13.92 -14.52
C ARG A 117 -26.40 13.54 -15.50
#